data_AF-A0A9D7HFJ0-F1
#
_entry.id   AF-A0A9D7HFJ0-F1
#
_cell.length_a   1.000
_cell.length_b   1.000
_cell.length_c   1.000
_cell.angle_alpha   90.00
_cell.angle_beta   90.00
_cell.angle_gamma   90.00
#
_symmetry.space_group_name_H-M   'P 1'
#
loop_
_entity.id
_entity.type
_entity.pdbx_description
1 polymer ?
#
loop_
_entity_poly.entity_id
_entity_poly.type
_entity_poly.pdbx_seq_one_letter_code
_entity_poly.pdbx_strand_id
1 'polypeptide(L)'
;MPLIFGLTFLFSLLLAFCYNGFANHWVQFQTFFRPVAEHGVGVDVTTPFGTELKGLIDAYGERYSSWRHGAVHGVIMSFMFILPVIVINAMFERRGFKYIMINWGFWAVSIMLMFAVTAQFS
;
A
#
# COMPACT_ATOMS: atom_id res chain seq x y z
N MET A 1 -21.78 21.24 12.03
CA MET A 1 -20.29 21.27 12.03
C MET A 1 -19.68 20.09 12.79
N PRO A 2 -20.14 19.70 14.00
CA PRO A 2 -19.52 18.59 14.77
C PRO A 2 -19.46 17.25 14.02
N LEU A 3 -20.53 16.90 13.29
CA LEU A 3 -20.56 15.67 12.48
C LEU A 3 -19.45 15.63 11.42
N ILE A 4 -19.24 16.74 10.69
CA ILE A 4 -18.20 16.81 9.66
C ILE A 4 -16.84 16.62 10.30
N PHE A 5 -16.56 17.30 11.42
CA PHE A 5 -15.28 17.15 12.12
C PHE A 5 -15.07 15.74 12.68
N GLY A 6 -16.12 15.12 13.24
CA GLY A 6 -16.04 13.74 13.74
C GLY A 6 -15.77 12.72 12.63
N LEU A 7 -16.45 12.84 11.49
CA LEU A 7 -16.20 11.99 10.33
C LEU A 7 -14.83 12.26 9.71
N THR A 8 -14.41 13.51 9.59
CA THR A 8 -13.05 13.85 9.13
C THR A 8 -12.00 13.19 10.01
N PHE A 9 -12.15 13.24 11.34
CA PHE A 9 -11.24 12.55 12.24
C PHE A 9 -11.21 11.03 11.99
N LEU A 10 -12.38 10.39 11.86
CA LEU A 10 -12.48 8.96 11.55
C LEU A 10 -11.79 8.59 10.22
N PHE A 11 -12.04 9.34 9.15
CA PHE A 11 -11.42 9.10 7.85
C PHE A 11 -9.91 9.40 7.87
N SER A 12 -9.46 10.37 8.66
CA SER A 12 -8.04 10.63 8.89
C SER A 12 -7.35 9.47 9.64
N LEU A 13 -8.05 8.75 10.53
CA LEU A 13 -7.51 7.54 11.16
C LEU A 13 -7.29 6.43 10.13
N LEU A 14 -8.22 6.22 9.20
CA LEU A 14 -8.04 5.26 8.09
C LEU A 14 -6.82 5.62 7.23
N LEU A 15 -6.65 6.91 6.92
CA LEU A 15 -5.47 7.43 6.23
C LEU A 15 -4.17 7.16 7.00
N ALA A 16 -4.18 7.34 8.33
CA ALA A 16 -3.00 7.10 9.16
C ALA A 16 -2.53 5.63 9.14
N PHE A 17 -3.45 4.66 9.07
CA PHE A 17 -3.08 3.25 8.88
C PHE A 17 -2.34 3.02 7.57
N CYS A 18 -2.82 3.64 6.48
CA CYS A 18 -2.15 3.58 5.18
C CYS A 18 -0.78 4.27 5.23
N TYR A 19 -0.71 5.47 5.83
CA TYR A 19 0.52 6.24 5.96
C TYR A 19 1.60 5.51 6.76
N ASN A 20 1.24 4.74 7.79
CA ASN A 20 2.20 3.93 8.55
C ASN A 20 2.97 2.97 7.64
N GLY A 21 2.29 2.36 6.66
CA GLY A 21 2.90 1.45 5.69
C GLY A 21 3.87 2.13 4.72
N PHE A 22 3.70 3.42 4.43
CA PHE A 22 4.55 4.17 3.48
C PHE A 22 5.66 4.97 4.16
N ALA A 23 5.39 5.58 5.31
CA ALA A 23 6.29 6.53 5.96
C ALA A 23 7.20 5.91 7.03
N ASN A 24 6.89 4.69 7.50
CA ASN A 24 7.73 4.00 8.46
C ASN A 24 8.97 3.38 7.79
N HIS A 25 9.89 4.26 7.42
CA HIS A 25 11.17 3.91 6.80
C HIS A 25 12.02 3.06 7.71
N TRP A 26 11.83 3.08 9.03
CA TRP A 26 12.61 2.25 9.96
C TRP A 26 12.30 0.76 9.79
N VAL A 27 11.02 0.39 9.69
CA VAL A 27 10.62 -1.01 9.47
C VAL A 27 11.05 -1.47 8.08
N GLN A 28 10.85 -0.64 7.05
CA GLN A 28 11.27 -0.94 5.68
C GLN A 28 12.80 -1.02 5.57
N PHE A 29 13.53 -0.16 6.29
CA PHE A 29 14.99 -0.20 6.39
C PHE A 29 15.44 -1.51 7.03
N GLN A 30 14.77 -1.99 8.07
CA GLN A 30 15.09 -3.30 8.62
C GLN A 30 14.76 -4.43 7.64
N THR A 31 13.71 -4.34 6.84
CA THR A 31 13.38 -5.39 5.86
C THR A 31 14.35 -5.41 4.67
N PHE A 32 14.75 -4.25 4.14
CA PHE A 32 15.63 -4.14 2.98
C PHE A 32 17.12 -4.12 3.33
N PHE A 33 17.50 -3.46 4.41
CA PHE A 33 18.90 -3.16 4.76
C PHE A 33 19.39 -3.87 6.01
N ARG A 34 18.57 -4.51 6.85
CA ARG A 34 19.11 -5.34 7.95
C ARG A 34 20.04 -6.45 7.45
N PRO A 35 19.72 -7.18 6.36
CA PRO A 35 20.68 -8.11 5.76
C PRO A 35 21.99 -7.42 5.35
N VAL A 36 21.92 -6.21 4.79
CA VAL A 36 23.09 -5.42 4.35
C VAL A 36 23.90 -4.87 5.53
N ALA A 37 23.25 -4.47 6.62
CA ALA A 37 23.88 -3.94 7.82
C ALA A 37 24.52 -5.04 8.67
N GLU A 38 23.92 -6.23 8.71
CA GLU A 38 24.44 -7.40 9.45
C GLU A 38 25.49 -8.18 8.65
N HIS A 39 25.43 -8.18 7.31
CA HIS A 39 26.25 -9.06 6.45
C HIS A 39 27.06 -8.34 5.35
N GLY A 40 26.95 -7.02 5.21
CA GLY A 40 27.67 -6.23 4.20
C GLY A 40 26.94 -6.09 2.86
N VAL A 41 27.48 -5.25 1.96
CA VAL A 41 26.91 -5.00 0.62
C VAL A 41 27.17 -6.21 -0.27
N GLY A 42 26.19 -7.12 -0.31
CA GLY A 42 26.28 -8.38 -1.03
C GLY A 42 26.05 -9.52 -0.06
N VAL A 43 24.82 -10.04 -0.06
CA VAL A 43 24.53 -11.29 0.62
C VAL A 43 25.37 -12.37 -0.05
N ASP A 44 26.44 -12.80 0.62
CA ASP A 44 27.24 -13.93 0.17
C ASP A 44 26.37 -15.18 0.25
N VAL A 45 25.95 -15.66 -0.92
CA VAL A 45 25.08 -16.84 -1.08
C VAL A 45 25.72 -18.11 -0.54
N THR A 46 27.03 -18.11 -0.25
CA THR A 46 27.76 -19.25 0.33
C THR A 46 27.68 -19.30 1.86
N THR A 47 27.22 -18.23 2.52
CA THR A 47 26.93 -18.25 3.96
C THR A 47 25.61 -18.98 4.25
N PRO A 48 25.42 -19.58 5.44
CA PRO A 48 24.16 -20.25 5.79
C PRO A 48 22.94 -19.33 5.61
N PHE A 49 23.04 -18.08 6.04
CA PHE A 49 21.99 -17.07 5.88
C PHE A 49 21.76 -16.72 4.40
N GLY A 50 22.81 -16.55 3.60
CA GLY A 50 22.68 -16.24 2.17
C GLY A 50 22.07 -17.39 1.36
N THR A 51 22.41 -18.63 1.69
CA THR A 51 21.78 -19.82 1.09
C THR A 51 20.30 -19.91 1.46
N GLU A 52 19.95 -19.67 2.73
CA GLU A 52 18.55 -19.65 3.19
C GLU A 52 17.75 -18.54 2.49
N LEU A 53 18.27 -17.32 2.47
CA LEU A 53 17.61 -16.18 1.83
C LEU A 53 17.45 -16.40 0.32
N LYS A 54 18.47 -16.90 -0.37
CA LYS A 54 18.37 -17.26 -1.80
C LYS A 54 17.31 -18.33 -2.01
N GLY A 55 17.27 -19.37 -1.17
CA GLY A 55 16.26 -20.42 -1.25
C GLY A 55 14.84 -19.87 -1.07
N LEU A 56 14.64 -18.90 -0.18
CA LEU A 56 13.36 -18.22 -0.01
C LEU A 56 12.99 -17.33 -1.22
N ILE A 57 13.93 -16.56 -1.75
CA ILE A 57 13.72 -15.71 -2.93
C ILE A 57 13.40 -16.58 -4.16
N ASP A 58 14.16 -17.64 -4.41
CA ASP A 58 13.92 -18.55 -5.53
C ASP A 58 12.57 -19.27 -5.39
N ALA A 59 12.18 -19.65 -4.18
CA ALA A 59 10.92 -20.38 -3.95
C ALA A 59 9.68 -19.47 -3.96
N TYR A 60 9.81 -18.20 -3.55
CA TYR A 60 8.66 -17.34 -3.26
C TYR A 60 8.70 -15.93 -3.86
N GLY A 61 9.84 -15.47 -4.39
CA GLY A 61 10.02 -14.09 -4.85
C GLY A 61 8.99 -13.64 -5.88
N GLU A 62 8.72 -14.47 -6.88
CA GLU A 62 7.73 -14.17 -7.92
C GLU A 62 6.27 -14.45 -7.49
N ARG A 63 6.05 -15.25 -6.42
CA ARG A 63 4.70 -15.67 -6.01
C ARG A 63 3.83 -14.51 -5.51
N TYR A 64 4.46 -13.42 -5.07
CA TYR A 64 3.77 -12.24 -4.56
C TYR A 64 3.65 -11.12 -5.59
N SER A 65 4.16 -11.29 -6.82
CA SER A 65 4.10 -10.29 -7.89
C SER A 65 3.16 -10.74 -9.01
N SER A 66 1.89 -10.95 -8.69
CA SER A 66 0.88 -11.38 -9.67
C SER A 66 -0.17 -10.31 -9.90
N TRP A 67 -0.79 -10.33 -11.08
CA TRP A 67 -1.95 -9.48 -11.42
C TRP A 67 -3.01 -9.43 -10.32
N ARG A 68 -3.39 -10.61 -9.78
CA ARG A 68 -4.43 -10.71 -8.75
C ARG A 68 -3.99 -10.09 -7.43
N HIS A 69 -2.73 -10.30 -7.05
CA HIS A 69 -2.17 -9.70 -5.84
C HIS A 69 -2.16 -8.17 -5.95
N GLY A 70 -1.64 -7.64 -7.07
CA GLY A 70 -1.67 -6.20 -7.36
C GLY A 70 -3.09 -5.64 -7.34
N ALA A 71 -4.05 -6.30 -7.99
CA ALA A 71 -5.45 -5.87 -8.00
C ALA A 71 -6.04 -5.77 -6.58
N VAL A 72 -5.79 -6.76 -5.71
CA VAL A 72 -6.25 -6.73 -4.31
C VAL A 72 -5.62 -5.56 -3.55
N HIS A 73 -4.32 -5.32 -3.71
CA HIS A 73 -3.65 -4.18 -3.08
C HIS A 73 -4.17 -2.83 -3.61
N GLY A 74 -4.48 -2.73 -4.90
CA GLY A 74 -5.07 -1.52 -5.47
C GLY A 74 -6.48 -1.24 -4.92
N VAL A 75 -7.30 -2.28 -4.71
CA VAL A 75 -8.60 -2.13 -4.02
C VAL A 75 -8.40 -1.65 -2.58
N ILE A 76 -7.49 -2.28 -1.82
CA ILE A 76 -7.17 -1.85 -0.45
C ILE A 76 -6.74 -0.38 -0.44
N MET A 77 -5.85 0.03 -1.35
CA MET A 77 -5.38 1.42 -1.46
C MET A 77 -6.52 2.39 -1.78
N SER A 78 -7.45 1.99 -2.66
CA SER A 78 -8.62 2.81 -3.00
C SER A 78 -9.52 3.09 -1.78
N PHE A 79 -9.66 2.13 -0.86
CA PHE A 79 -10.48 2.25 0.33
C PHE A 79 -9.76 2.95 1.48
N MET A 80 -8.48 2.66 1.68
CA MET A 80 -7.71 3.14 2.82
C MET A 80 -7.12 4.53 2.61
N PHE A 81 -6.93 4.95 1.35
CA PHE A 81 -6.32 6.24 1.01
C PHE A 81 -7.26 7.14 0.23
N ILE A 82 -7.72 6.68 -0.94
CA ILE A 82 -8.44 7.54 -1.89
C ILE A 82 -9.83 7.92 -1.37
N LEU A 83 -10.60 6.94 -0.90
CA LEU A 83 -11.95 7.17 -0.38
C LEU A 83 -11.94 8.19 0.79
N PRO A 84 -11.09 8.06 1.82
CA PRO A 84 -10.96 9.06 2.88
C PRO A 84 -10.72 10.48 2.36
N VAL A 85 -9.78 10.67 1.43
CA VAL A 85 -9.46 11.98 0.87
C VAL A 85 -10.67 12.58 0.16
N ILE A 86 -11.36 11.79 -0.66
CA ILE A 86 -12.56 12.25 -1.40
C ILE A 86 -13.68 12.57 -0.42
N VAL A 87 -13.94 11.72 0.58
CA VAL A 87 -15.03 11.93 1.54
C VAL A 87 -14.78 13.19 2.38
N ILE A 88 -13.56 13.40 2.87
CA ILE A 88 -13.20 14.59 3.64
C ILE A 88 -13.48 15.86 2.83
N ASN A 89 -12.93 15.95 1.61
CA ASN A 89 -13.15 17.12 0.75
C ASN A 89 -14.63 17.32 0.39
N ALA A 90 -15.33 16.24 0.03
CA ALA A 90 -16.75 16.26 -0.28
C ALA A 90 -17.61 16.79 0.88
N MET A 91 -17.30 16.41 2.13
CA MET A 91 -18.03 16.90 3.30
C MET A 91 -17.88 18.40 3.50
N PHE A 92 -16.65 18.94 3.35
CA PHE A 92 -16.40 20.37 3.49
C PHE A 92 -17.03 21.18 2.35
N GLU A 93 -17.05 20.63 1.14
CA GLU A 93 -17.70 21.22 -0.03
C GLU A 93 -19.22 20.98 -0.09
N ARG A 94 -19.81 20.31 0.90
CA ARG A 94 -21.25 19.95 0.91
C ARG A 94 -21.70 19.14 -0.31
N ARG A 95 -20.81 18.31 -0.87
CA ARG A 95 -21.13 17.40 -1.97
C ARG A 95 -21.89 16.19 -1.45
N GLY A 96 -22.83 15.71 -2.26
CA GLY A 96 -23.66 14.55 -1.92
C GLY A 96 -22.96 13.21 -2.15
N PHE A 97 -23.57 12.14 -1.63
CA PHE A 97 -23.06 10.77 -1.75
C PHE A 97 -22.78 10.32 -3.19
N LYS A 98 -23.61 10.73 -4.17
CA LYS A 98 -23.39 10.42 -5.59
C LYS A 98 -22.04 10.92 -6.09
N TYR A 99 -21.67 12.15 -5.71
CA TYR A 99 -20.37 12.72 -6.07
C TYR A 99 -19.23 11.87 -5.50
N ILE A 100 -19.33 11.47 -4.23
CA ILE A 100 -18.33 10.64 -3.57
C ILE A 100 -18.18 9.30 -4.30
N MET A 101 -19.27 8.59 -4.54
CA MET A 101 -19.23 7.26 -5.16
C MET A 101 -18.74 7.26 -6.61
N ILE A 102 -19.09 8.28 -7.40
CA ILE A 102 -18.62 8.41 -8.79
C ILE A 102 -17.11 8.67 -8.81
N ASN A 103 -16.65 9.65 -8.03
CA ASN A 103 -15.22 9.99 -7.99
C ASN A 103 -14.39 8.85 -7.42
N TRP A 104 -14.83 8.25 -6.31
CA TRP A 104 -14.14 7.11 -5.71
C TRP A 104 -14.16 5.89 -6.64
N GLY A 105 -15.30 5.56 -7.26
CA GLY A 105 -15.41 4.42 -8.16
C GLY A 105 -14.48 4.53 -9.37
N PHE A 106 -14.37 5.72 -9.97
CA PHE A 106 -13.38 6.00 -11.03
C PHE A 106 -11.96 5.70 -10.55
N TRP A 107 -11.57 6.24 -9.39
CA TRP A 107 -10.22 6.02 -8.87
C TRP A 107 -9.97 4.59 -8.39
N ALA A 108 -10.99 3.91 -7.85
CA ALA A 108 -10.89 2.54 -7.39
C ALA A 108 -10.55 1.60 -8.56
N VAL A 109 -11.27 1.72 -9.68
CA VAL A 109 -10.96 0.96 -10.90
C VAL A 109 -9.58 1.34 -11.44
N SER A 110 -9.26 2.64 -11.50
CA SER A 110 -7.98 3.11 -12.03
C SER A 110 -6.79 2.57 -11.25
N ILE A 111 -6.80 2.69 -9.92
CA ILE A 111 -5.71 2.24 -9.05
C ILE A 111 -5.63 0.72 -8.98
N MET A 112 -6.77 0.01 -8.96
CA MET A 112 -6.78 -1.45 -9.07
C MET A 112 -6.03 -1.91 -10.32
N LEU A 113 -6.30 -1.30 -11.47
CA LEU A 113 -5.63 -1.65 -12.73
C LEU A 113 -4.16 -1.25 -12.72
N MET A 114 -3.82 -0.06 -12.23
CA MET A 114 -2.42 0.38 -12.11
C MET A 114 -1.60 -0.61 -11.27
N PHE A 115 -2.08 -0.97 -10.07
CA PHE A 115 -1.38 -1.93 -9.21
C PHE A 115 -1.31 -3.32 -9.82
N ALA A 116 -2.37 -3.78 -10.49
CA ALA A 116 -2.38 -5.08 -11.14
C ALA A 116 -1.35 -5.17 -12.27
N VAL A 117 -1.27 -4.15 -13.11
CA VAL A 117 -0.28 -4.04 -14.19
C VAL A 117 1.13 -3.96 -13.61
N THR A 118 1.37 -3.07 -12.64
CA THR A 118 2.70 -2.92 -12.03
C THR A 118 3.17 -4.24 -11.41
N ALA A 119 2.34 -4.93 -10.63
CA ALA A 119 2.72 -6.21 -10.02
C ALA A 119 2.96 -7.31 -11.06
N GLN A 120 2.24 -7.31 -12.19
CA GLN A 120 2.40 -8.34 -13.22
C GLN A 120 3.71 -8.22 -14.01
N PHE A 121 4.31 -7.02 -14.05
CA PHE A 121 5.48 -6.71 -14.88
C PHE A 121 6.68 -6.18 -14.08
N SER A 122 6.65 -6.25 -12.75
CA SER A 122 7.77 -5.94 -11.86
C SER A 122 8.63 -7.16 -11.55
#